data_AF-L9VYT6-F1
#
_entry.id   AF-L9VYT6-F1
#
_cell.length_a   1.000
_cell.length_b   1.000
_cell.length_c   1.000
_cell.angle_alpha   90.00
_cell.angle_beta   90.00
_cell.angle_gamma   90.00
#
_symmetry.space_group_name_H-M   'P 1'
#
loop_
_entity.id
_entity.type
_entity.pdbx_description
1 polymer ?
#
loop_
_entity_poly.entity_id
_entity_poly.type
_entity_poly.pdbx_seq_one_letter_code
_entity_poly.pdbx_strand_id
1 'polypeptide(L)' 'MTEEVPVNRTDLLVLVAVSLGGGFLIAWGTVSLELSPRFVNAVFVGAMMLAFFLFIPIMGVRLFIDDWKQDE' A
#
# COMPACT_ATOMS: atom_id res chain seq x y z
N MET A 1 10.54 11.29 26.04
CA MET A 1 9.59 11.64 24.98
C MET A 1 9.95 10.79 23.76
N THR A 2 9.69 9.49 23.80
CA THR A 2 9.68 8.68 22.58
C THR A 2 8.28 8.88 22.02
N GLU A 3 8.12 9.87 21.16
CA GLU A 3 6.90 9.99 20.36
C GLU A 3 6.86 8.74 19.48
N GLU A 4 6.14 7.71 19.92
CA GLU A 4 5.88 6.54 19.11
C GLU A 4 5.14 7.02 17.88
N VAL A 5 5.86 7.03 16.75
CA VAL A 5 5.25 7.26 15.45
C VAL A 5 4.06 6.29 15.36
N PRO A 6 2.84 6.74 15.04
CA PRO A 6 1.63 5.92 15.09
C PRO A 6 1.58 4.85 13.99
N VAL A 7 2.74 4.42 13.47
CA VAL A 7 2.91 3.50 12.35
C VAL A 7 3.54 2.20 12.86
N ASN A 8 2.79 1.10 12.79
CA ASN A 8 3.33 -0.22 13.07
C ASN A 8 3.98 -0.83 11.83
N ARG A 9 4.86 -1.80 12.06
CA ARG A 9 5.49 -2.59 10.99
C ARG A 9 4.46 -3.31 10.13
N THR A 10 3.36 -3.77 10.73
CA THR A 10 2.24 -4.40 10.02
C THR A 10 1.62 -3.46 8.99
N ASP A 11 1.51 -2.17 9.30
CA ASP A 11 0.90 -1.18 8.40
C ASP A 11 1.77 -0.97 7.17
N LEU A 12 3.09 -0.93 7.36
CA LEU A 12 4.06 -0.87 6.27
C LEU A 12 3.99 -2.13 5.40
N LEU A 13 3.85 -3.32 6.00
CA LEU A 13 3.70 -4.57 5.24
C LEU A 13 2.42 -4.61 4.41
N VAL A 14 1.29 -4.19 5.00
CA VAL A 14 -0.01 -4.10 4.32
C VAL A 14 0.07 -3.08 3.19
N LEU A 15 0.64 -1.90 3.46
CA LEU A 15 0.84 -0.85 2.46
C LEU A 15 1.66 -1.37 1.28
N VAL A 16 2.79 -2.02 1.53
CA VAL A 16 3.66 -2.59 0.48
C VAL A 16 2.90 -3.65 -0.32
N ALA A 17 2.21 -4.58 0.35
CA ALA A 17 1.49 -5.66 -0.31
C ALA A 17 0.35 -5.14 -1.21
N VAL A 18 -0.50 -4.25 -0.69
CA VAL A 18 -1.62 -3.66 -1.44
C VAL A 18 -1.12 -2.78 -2.59
N SER A 19 -0.04 -2.03 -2.37
CA SER A 19 0.52 -1.14 -3.40
C SER A 19 1.20 -1.92 -4.52
N LEU A 20 1.98 -2.96 -4.22
CA LEU A 20 2.56 -3.83 -5.24
C LEU A 20 1.48 -4.59 -6.02
N GLY A 21 0.47 -5.13 -5.31
CA GLY A 21 -0.65 -5.81 -5.93
C GLY A 21 -1.45 -4.88 -6.85
N GLY A 22 -1.82 -3.70 -6.36
CA GLY A 22 -2.54 -2.71 -7.16
C GLY A 22 -1.69 -2.16 -8.32
N GLY A 23 -0.39 -1.92 -8.11
CA GLY A 23 0.53 -1.49 -9.16
C GLY A 23 0.65 -2.53 -10.27
N PHE A 24 0.67 -3.82 -9.91
CA PHE A 24 0.61 -4.92 -10.85
C PHE A 24 -0.69 -4.93 -11.66
N LEU A 25 -1.84 -4.81 -10.98
CA LEU A 25 -3.15 -4.76 -11.65
C LEU A 25 -3.28 -3.56 -12.61
N ILE A 26 -2.78 -2.39 -12.21
CA ILE A 26 -2.75 -1.19 -13.07
C ILE A 26 -1.84 -1.42 -14.27
N ALA A 27 -0.62 -1.94 -14.06
CA ALA A 27 0.31 -2.21 -15.15
C ALA A 27 -0.26 -3.24 -16.13
N TRP A 28 -0.90 -4.30 -15.62
CA TRP A 28 -1.55 -5.32 -16.42
C TRP A 28 -2.70 -4.76 -17.27
N GLY A 29 -3.45 -3.79 -16.75
CA GLY A 29 -4.52 -3.12 -17.50
C GLY A 29 -4.06 -2.06 -18.51
N THR A 30 -2.80 -1.61 -18.43
CA THR A 30 -2.30 -0.46 -19.22
C THR A 30 -1.20 -0.83 -20.22
N VAL A 31 -0.49 -1.93 -19.97
CA VAL A 31 0.63 -2.41 -20.80
C VAL A 31 0.44 -3.91 -21.05
N SER A 32 0.90 -4.41 -22.20
CA SER A 32 0.91 -5.86 -22.45
C SER A 32 1.70 -6.58 -21.36
N LEU A 33 1.21 -7.76 -20.96
CA LEU A 33 1.81 -8.59 -19.92
C LEU A 33 3.06 -9.30 -20.47
N GLU A 34 4.08 -8.53 -20.79
CA GLU A 34 5.39 -8.99 -21.24
C GLU A 34 6.41 -8.71 -20.14
N LEU A 35 7.27 -9.68 -19.84
CA LEU A 35 8.42 -9.52 -18.94
C LEU A 35 9.46 -8.60 -19.59
N SER A 36 9.12 -7.32 -19.63
CA SER A 36 9.90 -6.24 -20.20
C SER A 36 10.26 -5.23 -19.11
N PRO A 37 11.39 -4.51 -19.25
CA PRO A 37 11.73 -3.41 -18.35
C PRO A 37 10.60 -2.36 -18.25
N ARG A 38 9.83 -2.18 -19.33
CA ARG A 38 8.69 -1.27 -19.38
C ARG A 38 7.56 -1.73 -18.45
N PHE A 39 7.21 -3.01 -18.47
CA PHE A 39 6.17 -3.55 -17.58
C PHE A 39 6.58 -3.42 -16.12
N VAL A 40 7.82 -3.81 -15.78
CA VAL A 40 8.35 -3.70 -14.40
C VAL A 40 8.33 -2.24 -13.92
N ASN A 41 8.73 -1.29 -14.78
CA ASN A 41 8.67 0.14 -14.47
C ASN A 41 7.22 0.60 -14.21
N ALA A 42 6.27 0.20 -15.06
CA ALA A 42 4.85 0.52 -14.86
C ALA A 42 4.30 -0.02 -13.53
N VAL A 43 4.64 -1.26 -13.16
CA VAL A 43 4.30 -1.84 -11.84
C VAL A 43 4.87 -0.99 -10.72
N PHE A 44 6.15 -0.62 -10.80
CA PHE A 44 6.83 0.17 -9.78
C PHE A 44 6.22 1.57 -9.61
N VAL A 45 5.97 2.27 -10.72
CA VAL A 45 5.35 3.61 -10.69
C VAL A 45 3.93 3.53 -10.14
N GLY A 46 3.14 2.55 -10.57
CA GLY A 46 1.80 2.31 -10.04
C GLY A 46 1.82 2.00 -8.54
N ALA A 47 2.75 1.14 -8.10
CA ALA A 47 2.92 0.82 -6.69
C ALA A 47 3.37 2.02 -5.87
N MET A 48 4.30 2.85 -6.37
CA MET A 48 4.72 4.07 -5.68
C MET A 48 3.58 5.07 -5.53
N MET A 49 2.77 5.28 -6.59
CA MET A 49 1.60 6.15 -6.51
C MET A 49 0.58 5.61 -5.51
N LEU A 50 0.25 4.31 -5.57
CA LEU A 50 -0.67 3.70 -4.62
C LEU A 50 -0.15 3.77 -3.18
N ALA A 51 1.13 3.50 -2.96
CA ALA A 51 1.72 3.62 -1.62
C ALA A 51 1.60 5.04 -1.06
N PHE A 52 1.82 6.05 -1.91
CA PHE A 52 1.65 7.44 -1.52
C PHE A 52 0.19 7.77 -1.16
N PHE A 53 -0.76 7.38 -2.01
CA PHE A 53 -2.18 7.68 -1.79
C PHE A 53 -2.82 6.86 -0.67
N LEU A 54 -2.41 5.60 -0.49
CA LEU A 54 -2.97 4.67 0.49
C LEU A 54 -2.31 4.74 1.85
N PHE A 55 -1.21 5.48 2.01
CA PHE A 55 -0.54 5.66 3.30
C PHE A 55 -1.53 6.15 4.37
N ILE A 56 -2.18 7.29 4.16
CA ILE A 56 -3.13 7.86 5.14
C ILE A 56 -4.36 6.95 5.33
N PRO A 57 -5.03 6.47 4.26
CA PRO A 57 -6.17 5.55 4.41
C PRO A 57 -5.86 4.28 5.20
N ILE A 58 -4.73 3.61 4.93
CA ILE A 58 -4.38 2.37 5.63
C ILE A 58 -4.15 2.63 7.11
N MET A 59 -3.44 3.71 7.43
CA MET A 59 -3.24 4.15 8.81
C MET A 59 -4.58 4.49 9.48
N GLY A 60 -5.47 5.19 8.80
CA GLY A 60 -6.78 5.57 9.31
C GLY A 60 -7.68 4.36 9.59
N VAL A 61 -7.83 3.45 8.62
CA VAL A 61 -8.64 2.22 8.77
C VAL A 61 -8.18 1.41 9.96
N ARG A 62 -6.88 1.34 10.20
CA ARG A 62 -6.33 0.60 11.33
C ARG A 62 -6.71 1.24 12.67
N LEU A 63 -6.65 2.56 12.80
CA LEU A 63 -7.11 3.25 14.02
C LEU A 63 -8.58 2.92 14.32
N PHE A 64 -9.44 2.92 13.30
CA PHE A 64 -10.85 2.53 13.46
C PHE A 64 -11.03 1.07 13.89
N ILE A 65 -10.20 0.14 13.37
CA ILE A 65 -10.24 -1.27 13.78
C ILE A 65 -9.73 -1.44 15.21
N ASP A 66 -8.67 -0.73 15.58
CA ASP A 66 -8.07 -0.77 16.91
C ASP A 66 -9.07 -0.20 17.96
N ASP A 67 -9.80 0.87 17.62
CA ASP A 67 -10.88 1.42 18.45
C ASP A 67 -12.04 0.41 18.60
N TRP A 68 -12.51 -0.19 17.50
CA TRP A 68 -13.62 -1.15 17.54
C TRP A 68 -13.30 -2.39 18.39
N LYS A 69 -12.04 -2.85 18.41
CA LYS A 69 -11.59 -3.98 19.23
C LYS A 69 -11.48 -3.68 20.73
N GLN A 70 -11.36 -2.41 21.13
CA GLN A 70 -11.30 -2.04 22.55
C GLN A 70 -12.69 -1.95 23.19
N ASP A 71 -13.74 -1.82 22.37
CA ASP A 71 -15.13 -1.74 22.81
C ASP A 71 -15.81 -3.12 22.98
N GLU A 72 -15.12 -4.23 22.66
CA GLU A 72 -15.57 -5.61 22.82
C GLU A 72 -14.90 -6.30 24.03
#